data_AF-A0A8B3T683-F1
#
_entry.id   AF-A0A8B3T683-F1
#
_cell.length_a   1.000
_cell.length_b   1.000
_cell.length_c   1.000
_cell.angle_alpha   90.00
_cell.angle_beta   90.00
_cell.angle_gamma   90.00
#
_symmetry.space_group_name_H-M   'P 1'
#
loop_
_entity.id
_entity.type
_entity.pdbx_description
1 polymer ?
#
loop_
_entity_poly.entity_id
_entity_poly.type
_entity_poly.pdbx_seq_one_letter_code
_entity_poly.pdbx_strand_id
1 'polypeptide(L)'
;MRKKFKRKCKICGERFETYDSFRGWCSPECGVTLAKQKQAKQREKAEREKVRAEKAKIRTVKEGLKTHHQLIAEAQSAVNKYIRFRDANKECIS
;
A
#
# COMPACT_ATOMS: atom_id res chain seq x y z
N MET A 1 40.27 -8.70 -17.71
CA MET A 1 39.19 -9.59 -18.21
C MET A 1 37.86 -9.17 -17.59
N ARG A 2 36.77 -9.09 -18.37
CA ARG A 2 35.44 -8.74 -17.85
C ARG A 2 34.86 -9.94 -17.07
N LYS A 3 34.46 -9.73 -15.82
CA LYS A 3 33.90 -10.80 -14.96
C LYS A 3 32.58 -11.31 -15.54
N LYS A 4 32.49 -12.62 -15.76
CA LYS A 4 31.24 -13.29 -16.15
C LYS A 4 30.43 -13.63 -14.90
N PHE A 5 29.13 -13.37 -14.96
CA PHE A 5 28.16 -13.74 -13.95
C PHE A 5 27.29 -14.88 -14.47
N LYS A 6 27.19 -15.97 -13.70
CA LYS A 6 26.23 -17.04 -13.94
C LYS A 6 24.93 -16.70 -13.21
N ARG A 7 23.83 -16.52 -13.94
CA ARG A 7 22.52 -16.12 -13.39
C ARG A 7 21.40 -17.01 -13.91
N LYS A 8 20.25 -16.94 -13.24
CA LYS A 8 19.01 -17.59 -13.66
C LYS A 8 18.07 -16.56 -14.28
N CYS A 9 17.47 -16.87 -15.43
CA CYS A 9 16.52 -15.98 -16.10
C CYS A 9 15.25 -15.84 -15.25
N LYS A 10 14.76 -14.60 -15.09
CA LYS A 10 13.55 -14.32 -14.31
C LYS A 10 12.24 -14.74 -14.99
N ILE A 11 12.27 -15.06 -16.28
CA ILE A 11 11.09 -15.43 -17.07
C ILE A 11 11.05 -16.95 -17.29
N CYS A 12 12.05 -17.52 -17.96
CA CYS A 12 12.07 -18.95 -18.27
C CYS A 12 12.81 -19.82 -17.25
N GLY A 13 13.57 -19.23 -16.32
CA GLY A 13 14.32 -19.98 -15.31
C GLY A 13 15.61 -20.67 -15.81
N GLU A 14 15.99 -20.47 -17.07
CA GLU A 14 17.23 -21.03 -17.62
C GLU A 14 18.49 -20.38 -17.01
N ARG A 15 19.57 -21.15 -16.88
CA ARG A 15 20.88 -20.62 -16.45
C ARG A 15 21.59 -19.99 -17.65
N PHE A 16 22.06 -18.76 -17.49
CA PHE A 16 22.79 -18.03 -18.55
C PHE A 16 24.01 -17.30 -17.99
N GLU A 17 24.99 -17.04 -18.85
CA GLU A 17 26.15 -16.23 -18.54
C GLU A 17 25.96 -14.81 -19.06
N THR A 18 26.31 -13.83 -18.26
CA THR A 18 26.26 -12.42 -18.66
C THR A 18 27.45 -11.66 -18.10
N TYR A 19 27.89 -10.62 -18.81
CA TYR A 19 28.87 -9.67 -18.30
C TYR A 19 28.21 -8.53 -17.51
N ASP A 20 26.90 -8.36 -17.66
CA ASP A 20 26.14 -7.27 -17.04
C ASP A 20 25.61 -7.72 -15.68
N SER A 21 26.01 -7.04 -14.61
CA SER A 21 25.49 -7.31 -13.25
C SER A 21 23.99 -7.03 -13.11
N PHE A 22 23.42 -6.15 -13.94
CA PHE A 22 22.00 -5.80 -13.92
C PHE A 22 21.12 -6.73 -14.78
N ARG A 23 21.69 -7.39 -15.79
CA ARG A 23 20.92 -8.22 -16.73
C ARG A 23 20.37 -9.45 -16.02
N GLY A 24 19.06 -9.56 -15.97
CA GLY A 24 18.31 -10.64 -15.28
C GLY A 24 17.55 -11.57 -16.22
N TRP A 25 17.82 -11.51 -17.53
CA TRP A 25 17.14 -12.26 -18.57
C TRP A 25 18.15 -12.88 -19.54
N CYS A 26 17.84 -14.05 -20.10
CA CYS A 26 18.75 -14.78 -20.99
C CYS A 26 18.70 -14.28 -22.44
N SER A 27 17.52 -13.90 -22.95
CA SER A 27 17.30 -13.48 -24.35
C SER A 27 16.52 -12.16 -24.45
N PRO A 28 16.60 -11.43 -25.58
CA PRO A 28 15.85 -10.18 -25.79
C PRO A 28 14.35 -10.34 -25.52
N GLU A 29 13.75 -11.44 -25.95
CA GLU A 29 12.34 -11.79 -25.70
C GLU A 29 12.02 -11.88 -24.19
N CYS A 30 12.87 -12.57 -23.42
CA CYS A 30 12.76 -12.61 -21.96
C CYS A 30 12.98 -11.23 -21.32
N GLY A 31 13.78 -10.36 -21.95
CA GLY A 31 13.97 -8.97 -21.52
C GLY A 31 12.72 -8.12 -21.70
N VAL A 32 12.08 -8.22 -22.87
CA VAL A 32 10.85 -7.48 -23.21
C VAL A 32 9.69 -7.90 -22.30
N THR A 33 9.49 -9.20 -22.12
CA THR A 33 8.45 -9.74 -21.22
C THR A 33 8.66 -9.28 -19.77
N LEU A 34 9.90 -9.32 -19.27
CA LEU A 34 10.23 -8.82 -17.94
C LEU A 34 9.99 -7.30 -17.81
N ALA A 35 10.33 -6.52 -18.84
CA ALA A 35 10.07 -5.08 -18.86
C ALA A 35 8.56 -4.77 -18.82
N LYS A 36 7.76 -5.47 -19.63
CA LYS A 36 6.29 -5.34 -19.64
C LYS A 36 5.69 -5.69 -18.26
N GLN A 37 6.12 -6.78 -17.63
CA GLN A 37 5.66 -7.14 -16.28
C GLN A 37 6.00 -6.08 -15.24
N LYS A 38 7.22 -5.51 -15.30
CA LYS A 38 7.61 -4.41 -14.40
C LYS A 38 6.77 -3.16 -14.62
N GLN A 39 6.52 -2.77 -15.86
CA GLN A 39 5.68 -1.63 -16.19
C GLN A 39 4.24 -1.82 -15.71
N ALA A 40 3.66 -3.02 -15.90
CA ALA A 40 2.33 -3.32 -15.41
C ALA A 40 2.24 -3.17 -13.87
N LYS A 41 3.19 -3.74 -13.13
CA LYS A 41 3.25 -3.60 -11.67
C LYS A 41 3.44 -2.15 -11.21
N GLN A 42 4.24 -1.37 -11.94
CA GLN A 42 4.41 0.06 -11.64
C GLN A 42 3.12 0.86 -11.86
N ARG A 43 2.39 0.58 -12.95
CA ARG A 43 1.10 1.22 -13.24
C ARG A 43 0.08 0.90 -12.15
N GLU A 44 -0.05 -0.36 -11.77
CA GLU A 44 -0.96 -0.79 -10.71
C GLU A 44 -0.60 -0.14 -9.37
N LYS A 45 0.69 -0.08 -9.02
CA LYS A 45 1.13 0.60 -7.79
C LYS A 45 0.80 2.09 -7.83
N ALA A 46 1.05 2.76 -8.94
CA ALA A 46 0.75 4.19 -9.11
C ALA A 46 -0.76 4.47 -9.01
N GLU A 47 -1.60 3.62 -9.58
CA GLU A 47 -3.06 3.73 -9.47
C GLU A 47 -3.53 3.54 -8.03
N ARG A 48 -3.03 2.51 -7.34
CA ARG A 48 -3.33 2.28 -5.91
C ARG A 48 -2.90 3.46 -5.04
N GLU A 49 -1.75 4.07 -5.32
CA GLU A 49 -1.28 5.26 -4.60
C GLU A 49 -2.17 6.48 -4.87
N LYS A 50 -2.61 6.70 -6.11
CA LYS A 50 -3.57 7.76 -6.45
C LYS A 50 -4.87 7.61 -5.68
N VAL A 51 -5.47 6.41 -5.71
CA VAL A 51 -6.73 6.14 -4.99
C VAL A 51 -6.57 6.34 -3.48
N ARG A 52 -5.43 5.94 -2.90
CA ARG A 52 -5.14 6.17 -1.48
C ARG A 52 -5.02 7.66 -1.16
N ALA A 53 -4.30 8.41 -2.00
CA ALA A 53 -4.14 9.85 -1.83
C ALA A 53 -5.48 10.59 -1.96
N GLU A 54 -6.33 10.22 -2.92
CA GLU A 54 -7.67 10.81 -3.07
C GLU A 54 -8.56 10.50 -1.86
N LYS A 55 -8.56 9.26 -1.38
CA LYS A 55 -9.30 8.89 -0.16
C LYS A 55 -8.82 9.67 1.06
N ALA A 56 -7.50 9.86 1.21
CA ALA A 56 -6.94 10.67 2.30
C ALA A 56 -7.41 12.12 2.20
N LYS A 57 -7.33 12.75 1.02
CA LYS A 57 -7.82 14.12 0.80
C LYS A 57 -9.31 14.26 1.10
N ILE A 58 -10.13 13.31 0.66
CA ILE A 58 -11.57 13.33 0.93
C ILE A 58 -11.83 13.22 2.44
N ARG A 59 -11.07 12.41 3.18
CA ARG A 59 -11.20 12.31 4.65
C ARG A 59 -10.85 13.62 5.33
N THR A 60 -9.72 14.23 5.00
CA THR A 60 -9.31 15.51 5.61
C THR A 60 -10.31 16.63 5.34
N VAL A 61 -10.84 16.69 4.11
CA VAL A 61 -11.88 17.67 3.76
C VAL A 61 -13.18 17.39 4.53
N LYS A 62 -13.61 16.12 4.62
CA LYS A 62 -14.80 15.75 5.39
C LYS A 62 -14.66 16.08 6.87
N GLU A 63 -13.49 15.86 7.45
CA GLU A 63 -13.20 16.20 8.84
C GLU A 63 -13.25 17.72 9.07
N GLY A 64 -12.68 18.52 8.16
CA GLY A 64 -12.75 19.98 8.23
C GLY A 64 -14.16 20.55 7.99
N LEU A 65 -15.01 19.83 7.26
CA LEU A 65 -16.41 20.21 7.00
C LEU A 65 -17.40 19.72 8.06
N LYS A 66 -16.93 19.07 9.14
CA LYS A 66 -17.82 18.64 10.21
C LYS A 66 -18.49 19.85 10.86
N THR A 67 -19.80 19.75 11.06
CA THR A 67 -20.55 20.81 11.75
C THR A 67 -20.37 20.69 13.27
N HIS A 68 -20.60 21.78 13.99
CA HIS A 68 -20.51 21.83 15.45
C HIS A 68 -21.36 20.73 16.13
N HIS A 69 -22.58 20.49 15.64
CA HIS A 69 -23.46 19.44 16.15
C HIS A 69 -22.88 18.03 15.97
N GLN A 70 -22.22 17.76 14.83
CA GLN A 70 -21.59 16.46 14.57
C GLN A 70 -20.41 16.23 15.52
N LEU A 71 -19.61 17.25 15.78
CA LEU A 71 -18.49 17.17 16.72
C LEU A 71 -18.97 16.89 18.15
N ILE A 72 -20.06 17.55 18.59
CA ILE A 72 -20.67 17.30 19.91
C ILE A 72 -21.17 15.85 20.00
N ALA A 73 -21.88 15.36 18.97
CA ALA A 73 -22.40 14.00 18.96
C ALA A 73 -21.27 12.94 19.01
N GLU A 74 -20.18 13.17 18.26
CA GLU A 74 -19.00 12.31 18.30
C GLU A 74 -18.33 12.31 19.68
N ALA A 75 -18.15 13.48 20.28
CA ALA A 75 -17.59 13.63 21.62
C ALA A 75 -18.46 12.92 22.68
N GLN A 76 -19.77 13.14 22.65
CA GLN A 76 -20.71 12.50 23.56
C GLN A 76 -20.68 10.97 23.39
N SER A 77 -20.64 10.45 22.16
CA SER A 77 -20.53 9.01 21.90
C SER A 77 -19.24 8.42 22.47
N ALA A 78 -18.11 9.11 22.28
CA ALA A 78 -16.81 8.68 22.78
C ALA A 78 -16.78 8.65 24.33
N VAL A 79 -17.29 9.71 24.96
CA VAL A 79 -17.39 9.80 26.43
C VAL A 79 -18.33 8.73 26.98
N ASN A 80 -19.51 8.55 26.39
CA ASN A 80 -20.47 7.53 26.82
C ASN A 80 -19.88 6.11 26.71
N LYS A 81 -19.12 5.81 25.65
CA LYS A 81 -18.42 4.52 25.52
C LYS A 81 -17.40 4.34 26.65
N TYR A 82 -16.58 5.35 26.91
CA TYR A 82 -15.61 5.30 28.01
C TYR A 82 -16.30 5.07 29.35
N ILE A 83 -17.36 5.81 29.66
CA ILE A 83 -18.13 5.66 30.91
C ILE A 83 -18.68 4.24 31.04
N ARG A 84 -19.29 3.70 29.97
CA ARG A 84 -19.80 2.32 29.96
C ARG A 84 -18.72 1.29 30.26
N PHE A 85 -17.53 1.42 29.70
CA PHE A 85 -16.42 0.51 30.00
C PHE A 85 -15.89 0.68 31.42
N ARG A 86 -15.79 1.93 31.91
CA ARG A 86 -15.30 2.26 33.25
C ARG A 86 -16.23 1.73 34.35
N ASP A 87 -17.55 1.84 34.13
CA ASP A 87 -18.57 1.55 35.13
C ASP A 87 -19.26 0.20 34.92
N ALA A 88 -18.78 -0.63 33.98
CA ALA A 88 -19.37 -1.92 33.61
C ALA A 88 -19.64 -2.88 34.78
N ASN A 89 -18.91 -2.75 35.90
CA ASN A 89 -19.02 -3.61 37.08
C ASN A 89 -19.32 -2.82 38.37
N LYS A 90 -19.80 -1.58 38.24
CA LYS A 90 -20.24 -0.78 39.38
C LYS A 90 -21.77 -0.79 39.43
N GLU A 91 -22.31 -0.69 40.64
CA GLU A 91 -23.75 -0.48 40.82
C GLU A 91 -24.11 0.86 40.17
N CYS A 92 -24.83 0.82 39.05
CA CYS A 92 -25.15 2.01 38.28
C CYS A 92 -25.99 2.97 39.14
N ILE A 93 -25.48 4.19 39.36
CA ILE A 93 -26.29 5.32 39.80
C ILE A 93 -27.00 5.82 38.53
N SER A 94 -28.21 5.32 38.29
CA SER A 94 -29.11 5.80 37.24
C SER A 94 -29.62 7.20 37.55
#